data_AF-A0A9E3YB89-F1
#
_entry.id   AF-A0A9E3YB89-F1
#
_cell.length_a   1.000
_cell.length_b   1.000
_cell.length_c   1.000
_cell.angle_alpha   90.00
_cell.angle_beta   90.00
_cell.angle_gamma   90.00
#
_symmetry.space_group_name_H-M   'P 1'
#
loop_
_entity.id
_entity.type
_entity.pdbx_description
1 polymer ?
#
loop_
_entity_poly.entity_id
_entity_poly.type
_entity_poly.pdbx_seq_one_letter_code
_entity_poly.pdbx_strand_id
1 'polypeptide(L)'
;MSLSPDTPDLPASLMPLYDEAMAVADASPASASALLRLLLRALIKSAGRGGRDLRADLEALVAGGADVGILRALDAAGLSETHSRRPGEIQLTDGHSDVRNLSVLVAVVVRATGGGR
;
A
#
# COMPACT_ATOMS: atom_id res chain seq x y z
N MET A 1 -2.05 -27.08 -6.89
CA MET A 1 -1.60 -26.22 -8.02
C MET A 1 -2.38 -24.92 -7.84
N SER A 2 -1.84 -23.77 -7.49
CA SER A 2 -0.46 -23.26 -7.45
C SER A 2 -0.30 -22.39 -6.21
N LEU A 3 0.82 -22.51 -5.49
CA LEU A 3 1.31 -21.44 -4.63
C LEU A 3 1.95 -20.42 -5.56
N SER A 4 1.24 -19.33 -5.86
CA SER A 4 1.82 -18.17 -6.53
C SER A 4 2.85 -17.55 -5.60
N PRO A 5 4.06 -17.20 -6.07
CA PRO A 5 5.04 -16.54 -5.22
C PRO A 5 4.53 -15.12 -4.91
N ASP A 6 4.71 -14.69 -3.66
CA ASP A 6 4.55 -13.30 -3.19
C ASP A 6 3.12 -12.74 -2.97
N THR A 7 2.13 -13.55 -2.60
CA THR A 7 0.94 -12.97 -1.95
C THR A 7 1.36 -12.31 -0.62
N PRO A 8 1.13 -10.99 -0.41
CA PRO A 8 1.42 -10.37 0.87
C PRO A 8 0.53 -11.00 1.95
N ASP A 9 1.08 -11.18 3.16
CA ASP A 9 0.43 -11.80 4.33
C ASP A 9 -0.68 -10.91 4.93
N LEU A 10 -1.66 -10.58 4.09
CA LEU A 10 -2.74 -9.65 4.39
C LEU A 10 -3.77 -10.32 5.30
N PRO A 11 -4.42 -9.55 6.19
CA PRO A 11 -5.61 -10.01 6.88
C PRO A 11 -6.66 -10.55 5.89
N ALA A 12 -7.34 -11.64 6.24
CA ALA A 12 -8.34 -12.27 5.38
C ALA A 12 -9.45 -11.32 4.90
N SER A 13 -9.77 -10.29 5.69
CA SER A 13 -10.74 -9.25 5.33
C SER A 13 -10.26 -8.29 4.23
N LEU A 14 -8.95 -8.22 4.01
CA LEU A 14 -8.29 -7.31 3.07
C LEU A 14 -7.81 -8.00 1.79
N MET A 15 -7.66 -9.33 1.82
CA MET A 15 -7.24 -10.12 0.65
C MET A 15 -8.13 -9.90 -0.59
N PRO A 16 -9.48 -9.86 -0.50
CA PRO A 16 -10.32 -9.67 -1.68
C PRO A 16 -10.06 -8.35 -2.41
N LEU A 17 -9.71 -7.29 -1.66
CA LEU A 17 -9.41 -5.99 -2.22
C LEU A 17 -8.05 -5.98 -2.95
N TYR A 18 -7.09 -6.77 -2.46
CA TYR A 18 -5.81 -6.98 -3.15
C TYR A 18 -6.00 -7.77 -4.44
N ASP A 19 -6.77 -8.85 -4.39
CA ASP A 19 -7.06 -9.68 -5.57
C ASP A 19 -7.78 -8.88 -6.65
N GLU A 20 -8.75 -8.04 -6.28
CA GLU A 20 -9.44 -7.14 -7.22
C GLU A 20 -8.47 -6.14 -7.85
N ALA A 21 -7.54 -5.57 -7.07
CA ALA A 21 -6.53 -4.66 -7.58
C ALA A 21 -5.61 -5.35 -8.60
N MET A 22 -5.16 -6.57 -8.32
CA MET A 22 -4.31 -7.33 -9.22
C MET A 22 -5.05 -7.78 -10.48
N ALA A 23 -6.33 -8.13 -10.37
CA ALA A 23 -7.16 -8.53 -11.52
C ALA A 23 -7.35 -7.41 -12.54
N VAL A 24 -7.37 -6.14 -12.10
CA VAL A 24 -7.52 -4.98 -13.00
C VAL A 24 -6.19 -4.28 -13.31
N ALA A 25 -5.05 -4.76 -12.80
CA ALA A 25 -3.76 -4.09 -12.93
C ALA A 25 -3.34 -3.85 -14.39
N ASP A 26 -3.50 -4.85 -15.26
CA ASP A 26 -3.15 -4.73 -16.68
C ASP A 26 -4.20 -3.92 -17.47
N ALA A 27 -5.48 -4.08 -17.14
CA ALA A 27 -6.57 -3.43 -17.86
C ALA A 27 -6.75 -1.95 -17.47
N SER A 28 -6.54 -1.63 -16.21
CA SER A 28 -6.65 -0.30 -15.63
C SER A 28 -5.69 -0.17 -14.43
N PRO A 29 -4.41 0.17 -14.69
CA PRO A 29 -3.46 0.43 -13.64
C PRO A 29 -3.91 1.57 -12.70
N ALA A 30 -4.76 2.47 -13.21
CA ALA A 30 -5.37 3.52 -12.42
C ALA A 30 -6.33 2.99 -11.36
N SER A 31 -7.24 2.10 -11.76
CA SER A 31 -8.17 1.45 -10.85
C SER A 31 -7.42 0.59 -9.83
N ALA A 32 -6.44 -0.20 -10.29
CA ALA A 32 -5.60 -1.01 -9.41
C ALA A 32 -4.86 -0.15 -8.38
N SER A 33 -4.28 0.98 -8.79
CA SER A 33 -3.61 1.91 -7.87
C SER A 33 -4.58 2.49 -6.84
N ALA A 34 -5.81 2.83 -7.23
CA ALA A 34 -6.82 3.32 -6.29
C ALA A 34 -7.21 2.25 -5.25
N LEU A 35 -7.38 1.00 -5.69
CA LEU A 35 -7.68 -0.13 -4.81
C LEU A 35 -6.52 -0.44 -3.85
N LEU A 36 -5.27 -0.45 -4.32
CA LEU A 36 -4.08 -0.66 -3.48
C LEU A 36 -3.91 0.45 -2.43
N ARG A 37 -4.24 1.71 -2.78
CA ARG A 37 -4.25 2.82 -1.81
C ARG A 37 -5.33 2.64 -0.75
N LEU A 38 -6.53 2.22 -1.15
CA LEU A 38 -7.62 1.90 -0.22
C LEU A 38 -7.21 0.77 0.73
N LEU A 39 -6.61 -0.29 0.17
CA LEU A 39 -6.07 -1.43 0.91
C LEU A 39 -5.04 -0.99 1.95
N LEU A 40 -4.08 -0.15 1.55
CA LEU A 40 -3.08 0.39 2.46
C LEU A 40 -3.70 1.17 3.62
N ARG A 41 -4.68 2.03 3.34
CA ARG A 41 -5.40 2.79 4.38
C ARG A 41 -6.18 1.86 5.31
N ALA A 42 -6.80 0.82 4.78
CA ALA A 42 -7.52 -0.18 5.56
C ALA A 42 -6.57 -0.99 6.45
N LEU A 43 -5.40 -1.37 5.94
CA LEU A 43 -4.35 -2.07 6.66
C LEU A 43 -3.84 -1.25 7.84
N ILE A 44 -3.49 0.01 7.61
CA ILE A 44 -3.06 0.95 8.66
C ILE A 44 -4.14 1.12 9.73
N LYS A 45 -5.41 1.24 9.34
CA LYS A 45 -6.54 1.30 10.29
C LYS A 45 -6.69 0.01 11.10
N SER A 46 -6.56 -1.16 10.47
CA SER A 46 -6.62 -2.45 11.19
C SER A 46 -5.49 -2.62 12.19
N ALA A 47 -4.34 -1.96 11.97
CA ALA A 47 -3.23 -1.90 12.91
C ALA A 47 -3.41 -0.86 14.05
N GLY A 48 -4.61 -0.27 14.18
CA GLY A 48 -4.94 0.69 15.23
C GLY A 48 -4.50 2.14 14.96
N ARG A 49 -4.15 2.47 13.71
CA ARG A 49 -3.66 3.80 13.30
C ARG A 49 -4.71 4.57 12.50
N GLY A 50 -4.47 5.87 12.25
CA GLY A 50 -5.49 6.78 11.73
C GLY A 50 -5.87 6.54 10.27
N GLY A 51 -4.92 6.15 9.43
CA GLY A 51 -5.08 5.97 7.97
C GLY A 51 -5.42 7.27 7.23
N ARG A 52 -5.21 8.43 7.88
CA ARG A 52 -5.48 9.78 7.35
C ARG A 52 -4.23 10.36 6.71
N ASP A 53 -3.09 10.23 7.38
CA ASP A 53 -1.79 10.63 6.89
C ASP A 53 -0.90 9.40 6.86
N LEU A 54 -0.77 8.80 5.67
CA LEU A 54 0.02 7.59 5.48
C LEU A 54 1.47 7.81 5.89
N ARG A 55 2.05 8.99 5.63
CA ARG A 55 3.43 9.26 6.00
C ARG A 55 3.59 9.27 7.51
N ALA A 56 2.76 10.02 8.23
CA ALA A 56 2.80 10.07 9.68
C ALA A 56 2.52 8.69 10.32
N ASP A 57 1.56 7.93 9.78
CA ASP A 57 1.24 6.58 10.25
C ASP A 57 2.43 5.63 10.08
N LEU A 58 3.17 5.71 8.95
CA LEU A 58 4.37 4.91 8.68
C LEU A 58 5.60 5.37 9.48
N GLU A 59 5.80 6.67 9.67
CA GLU A 59 6.87 7.21 10.53
C GLU A 59 6.71 6.68 11.97
N ALA A 60 5.48 6.61 12.47
CA ALA A 60 5.22 6.04 13.77
C ALA A 60 5.31 4.49 13.81
N LEU A 61 5.31 3.77 12.67
CA LEU A 61 5.71 2.35 12.62
C LEU A 61 7.23 2.22 12.73
N VAL A 62 7.98 3.07 12.01
CA VAL A 62 9.45 3.10 12.07
C VAL A 62 9.93 3.46 13.48
N ALA A 63 9.31 4.44 14.14
CA ALA A 63 9.58 4.77 15.53
C ALA A 63 9.31 3.59 16.49
N GLY A 64 8.43 2.66 16.12
CA GLY A 64 8.14 1.43 16.84
C GLY A 64 9.07 0.25 16.50
N GLY A 65 10.07 0.42 15.63
CA GLY A 65 11.05 -0.60 15.27
C GLY A 65 10.88 -1.21 13.87
N ALA A 66 9.97 -0.69 13.04
CA ALA A 66 9.87 -1.10 11.64
C ALA A 66 11.03 -0.55 10.78
N ASP A 67 11.31 -1.21 9.66
CA ASP A 67 12.40 -0.81 8.76
C ASP A 67 12.14 0.57 8.11
N VAL A 68 13.15 1.45 8.12
CA VAL A 68 13.06 2.81 7.54
C VAL A 68 12.82 2.81 6.02
N GLY A 69 13.11 1.69 5.35
CA GLY A 69 12.84 1.47 3.93
C GLY A 69 11.35 1.57 3.57
N ILE A 70 10.44 1.44 4.54
CA ILE A 70 9.01 1.69 4.37
C ILE A 70 8.74 3.12 3.86
N LEU A 71 9.45 4.12 4.40
CA LEU A 71 9.30 5.51 3.98
C LEU A 71 9.80 5.72 2.55
N ARG A 72 10.89 5.04 2.16
CA ARG A 72 11.40 5.07 0.79
C ARG A 72 10.40 4.42 -0.19
N ALA A 73 9.74 3.34 0.21
CA ALA A 73 8.70 2.71 -0.58
C ALA A 73 7.48 3.63 -0.73
N LEU A 74 7.10 4.38 0.32
CA LEU A 74 6.04 5.39 0.26
C LEU A 74 6.38 6.51 -0.74
N ASP A 75 7.60 7.04 -0.65
CA ASP A 75 8.08 8.09 -1.56
C ASP A 75 8.09 7.58 -3.02
N ALA A 76 8.54 6.33 -3.26
CA ALA A 76 8.55 5.70 -4.58
C ALA A 76 7.14 5.44 -5.14
N ALA A 77 6.16 5.19 -4.28
CA ALA A 77 4.75 5.05 -4.66
C ALA A 77 4.08 6.41 -4.97
N GLY A 78 4.80 7.52 -4.86
CA GLY A 78 4.28 8.87 -5.08
C GLY A 78 3.18 9.25 -4.09
N LEU A 79 3.11 8.55 -2.96
CA LEU A 79 2.09 8.71 -1.92
C LEU A 79 2.47 9.68 -0.82
N SER A 80 3.69 10.21 -0.87
CA SER A 80 4.08 11.29 0.03
C SER A 80 3.29 12.55 -0.34
N GLU A 81 2.35 12.92 0.53
CA GLU A 81 1.55 14.15 0.47
C GLU A 81 2.44 15.37 0.77
N THR A 82 3.55 15.56 0.05
CA THR A 82 4.39 16.75 0.20
C THR A 82 3.71 17.92 -0.49
N HIS A 83 2.83 18.61 0.23
CA HIS A 83 2.45 20.04 0.10
C HIS A 83 2.11 20.63 -1.30
N SER A 84 2.00 19.85 -2.37
CA SER A 84 1.79 20.39 -3.74
C SER A 84 0.95 19.49 -4.66
N ARG A 85 0.50 18.32 -4.21
CA ARG A 85 -0.51 17.53 -4.93
C ARG A 85 -1.84 17.66 -4.21
N ARG A 86 -2.92 17.91 -4.96
CA ARG A 86 -4.26 18.04 -4.37
C ARG A 86 -4.67 16.70 -3.75
N PRO A 87 -5.20 16.69 -2.52
CA PRO A 87 -5.73 15.47 -1.93
C PRO A 87 -6.85 14.93 -2.83
N GLY A 88 -6.63 13.74 -3.40
CA GLY A 88 -7.60 13.05 -4.26
C GLY A 88 -7.33 13.05 -5.77
N GLU A 89 -6.27 13.67 -6.26
CA GLU A 89 -5.90 13.57 -7.69
C GLU A 89 -4.98 12.37 -7.96
N ILE A 90 -5.42 11.49 -8.85
CA ILE A 90 -4.64 10.35 -9.34
C ILE A 90 -3.68 10.87 -10.41
N GLN A 91 -2.47 11.27 -10.02
CA GLN A 91 -1.37 11.47 -10.97
C GLN A 91 -0.61 10.15 -11.13
N LEU A 92 -1.04 9.36 -12.11
CA LEU A 92 -0.28 8.19 -12.56
C LEU A 92 0.73 8.68 -13.58
N THR A 93 2.00 8.61 -13.22
CA THR A 93 3.09 8.97 -14.13
C THR A 93 3.41 7.82 -15.07
N ASP A 94 3.33 6.59 -14.54
CA ASP A 94 3.49 5.34 -15.28
C ASP A 94 2.64 4.28 -14.57
N GLY A 95 1.45 4.02 -15.10
CA GLY A 95 0.41 3.28 -14.37
C GLY A 95 0.85 1.90 -13.86
N HIS A 96 1.64 1.15 -14.64
CA HIS A 96 2.10 -0.18 -14.23
C HIS A 96 3.21 -0.11 -13.18
N SER A 97 4.13 0.84 -13.33
CA SER A 97 5.17 1.09 -12.34
C SER A 97 4.58 1.57 -11.01
N ASP A 98 3.53 2.39 -11.06
CA ASP A 98 2.82 2.88 -9.89
C ASP A 98 2.12 1.73 -9.13
N VAL A 99 1.44 0.83 -9.84
CA VAL A 99 0.83 -0.39 -9.25
C VAL A 99 1.90 -1.27 -8.61
N ARG A 100 3.04 -1.46 -9.27
CA ARG A 100 4.15 -2.25 -8.73
C ARG A 100 4.71 -1.63 -7.45
N ASN A 101 4.96 -0.33 -7.43
CA ASN A 101 5.49 0.38 -6.27
C ASN A 101 4.51 0.31 -5.09
N LEU A 102 3.21 0.45 -5.35
CA LEU A 102 2.16 0.31 -4.35
C LEU A 102 2.07 -1.12 -3.80
N SER A 103 2.19 -2.12 -4.65
CA SER A 103 2.17 -3.53 -4.24
C SER A 103 3.35 -3.87 -3.33
N VAL A 104 4.54 -3.36 -3.66
CA VAL A 104 5.72 -3.46 -2.79
C VAL A 104 5.46 -2.78 -1.45
N LEU A 105 4.95 -1.56 -1.45
CA LEU A 105 4.63 -0.83 -0.21
C LEU A 105 3.65 -1.61 0.68
N VAL A 106 2.58 -2.17 0.11
CA VAL A 106 1.64 -3.03 0.85
C VAL A 106 2.37 -4.20 1.50
N ALA A 107 3.22 -4.92 0.76
CA ALA A 107 3.97 -6.04 1.29
C ALA A 107 4.90 -5.65 2.45
N VAL A 108 5.58 -4.49 2.36
CA VAL A 108 6.44 -4.02 3.45
C VAL A 108 5.62 -3.60 4.67
N VAL A 109 4.50 -2.92 4.48
CA VAL A 109 3.65 -2.46 5.58
C VAL A 109 3.00 -3.64 6.30
N VAL A 110 2.54 -4.66 5.57
CA VAL A 110 2.03 -5.91 6.17
C VAL A 110 3.05 -6.54 7.10
N ARG A 111 4.31 -6.64 6.66
CA ARG A 111 5.40 -7.19 7.47
C ARG A 111 5.66 -6.33 8.72
N ALA A 112 5.56 -5.02 8.59
CA ALA A 112 5.74 -4.07 9.70
C ALA A 112 4.59 -4.09 10.72
N THR A 113 3.36 -4.33 10.27
CA THR A 113 2.19 -4.40 11.15
C THR A 113 1.96 -5.77 11.77
N GLY A 114 2.80 -6.76 11.45
CA GLY A 114 2.67 -8.13 11.95
C GLY A 114 1.51 -8.88 11.32
N GLY A 115 1.53 -9.01 9.98
CA GLY A 115 0.60 -9.84 9.19
C GLY A 115 0.23 -11.14 9.90
N GLY A 116 -1.07 -11.43 9.90
CA GLY A 116 -1.78 -12.25 10.88
C GLY A 116 -1.06 -13.51 11.35
N ARG A 117 -0.80 -13.55 12.66
CA ARG A 117 -0.82 -14.80 13.43
C ARG A 117 -2.24 -15.07 13.92
#